data_AF-A0A2S6GEJ2-F1
#
_entry.id   AF-A0A2S6GEJ2-F1
#
_cell.length_a   1.000
_cell.length_b   1.000
_cell.length_c   1.000
_cell.angle_alpha   90.00
_cell.angle_beta   90.00
_cell.angle_gamma   90.00
#
_symmetry.space_group_name_H-M   'P 1'
#
loop_
_entity.id
_entity.type
_entity.pdbx_description
1 polymer ?
#
loop_
_entity_poly.entity_id
_entity_poly.type
_entity_poly.pdbx_seq_one_letter_code
_entity_poly.pdbx_strand_id
1 'polypeptide(L)'
;MIHAGRTAVDSDAIAAMHGLSPAAAHKRRPWNDPDHPRPITRGRPVSGRPRLWDEAQARAYANGEPIPALPTRRDDRDLLDRGEAAELAGVTPDTWSKYQRTARTQAREDTPLVPPADEIVCGAEHWYRATVKQCKRERAARAKAARGGRPPGSGDRVPRTEIGPAIAELVHAAQANGERVNVAEIARTLGIAYSTAHIHVTRLTGESR
;
A
#
# COMPACT_ATOMS: atom_id res chain seq x y z
N MET A 1 -10.36 -3.32 -16.91
CA MET A 1 -10.00 -4.74 -16.79
C MET A 1 -9.96 -5.37 -18.16
N ILE A 2 -8.93 -6.17 -18.40
CA ILE A 2 -8.80 -7.00 -19.60
C ILE A 2 -9.31 -8.39 -19.24
N HIS A 3 -10.33 -8.86 -19.96
CA HIS A 3 -10.94 -10.16 -19.69
C HIS A 3 -10.00 -11.31 -20.11
N ALA A 4 -10.06 -12.43 -19.40
CA ALA A 4 -9.30 -13.62 -19.77
C ALA A 4 -9.51 -14.01 -21.25
N GLY A 5 -8.41 -14.22 -21.98
CA GLY A 5 -8.44 -14.56 -23.40
C GLY A 5 -8.79 -13.40 -24.34
N ARG A 6 -8.88 -12.16 -23.83
CA ARG A 6 -9.00 -10.94 -24.63
C ARG A 6 -7.68 -10.19 -24.69
N THR A 7 -7.47 -9.46 -25.77
CA THR A 7 -6.32 -8.58 -25.97
C THR A 7 -6.76 -7.13 -25.79
N ALA A 8 -5.90 -6.33 -25.16
CA ALA A 8 -6.10 -4.90 -25.07
C ALA A 8 -5.15 -4.14 -26.00
N VAL A 9 -5.64 -3.04 -26.56
CA VAL A 9 -4.90 -2.16 -27.48
C VAL A 9 -4.95 -0.71 -27.01
N ASP A 10 -3.91 0.06 -27.33
CA ASP A 10 -3.80 1.48 -27.03
C ASP A 10 -4.30 2.37 -28.19
N SER A 11 -4.16 3.69 -28.05
CA SER A 11 -4.63 4.66 -29.04
C SER A 11 -3.89 4.57 -30.38
N ASP A 12 -2.65 4.10 -30.39
CA ASP A 12 -1.86 4.00 -31.61
C ASP A 12 -2.33 2.80 -32.44
N ALA A 13 -2.63 1.69 -31.78
CA ALA A 13 -3.28 0.55 -32.41
C ALA A 13 -4.69 0.90 -32.90
N ILE A 14 -5.48 1.68 -32.15
CA ILE A 14 -6.77 2.20 -32.64
C ILE A 14 -6.57 3.07 -33.89
N ALA A 15 -5.57 3.96 -33.90
CA ALA A 15 -5.26 4.78 -35.07
C ALA A 15 -4.98 3.92 -36.30
N ALA A 16 -4.16 2.88 -36.14
CA ALA A 16 -3.83 1.94 -37.22
C ALA A 16 -5.07 1.20 -37.74
N MET A 17 -5.98 0.75 -36.87
CA MET A 17 -7.24 0.10 -37.26
C MET A 17 -8.12 0.99 -38.13
N HIS A 18 -8.10 2.31 -37.89
CA HIS A 18 -8.83 3.29 -38.70
C HIS A 18 -8.05 3.80 -39.93
N GLY A 19 -6.87 3.24 -40.23
CA GLY A 19 -6.01 3.71 -41.32
C GLY A 19 -5.48 5.12 -41.11
N LEU A 20 -5.33 5.56 -39.85
CA LEU A 20 -4.88 6.90 -39.48
C LEU A 20 -3.46 6.85 -38.93
N SER A 21 -2.69 7.93 -39.16
CA SER A 21 -1.49 8.18 -38.36
C SER A 21 -1.86 8.58 -36.92
N PRO A 22 -0.96 8.39 -35.93
CA PRO A 22 -1.24 8.79 -34.54
C PRO A 22 -1.67 10.26 -34.40
N ALA A 23 -1.03 11.17 -35.14
CA ALA A 23 -1.38 12.59 -35.15
C ALA A 23 -2.79 12.83 -35.73
N ALA A 24 -3.16 12.14 -36.82
CA ALA A 24 -4.49 12.25 -37.41
C ALA A 24 -5.57 11.67 -36.48
N ALA A 25 -5.30 10.55 -35.81
CA ALA A 25 -6.20 9.97 -34.83
C ALA A 25 -6.38 10.87 -33.61
N HIS A 26 -5.34 11.54 -33.12
CA HIS A 26 -5.47 12.53 -32.05
C HIS A 26 -6.36 13.72 -32.44
N LYS A 27 -6.33 14.16 -33.70
CA LYS A 27 -7.19 15.23 -34.21
C LYS A 27 -8.63 14.78 -34.43
N ARG A 28 -8.83 13.63 -35.08
CA ARG A 28 -10.16 13.09 -35.42
C ARG A 28 -10.88 12.45 -34.23
N ARG A 29 -10.10 11.88 -33.30
CA ARG A 29 -10.54 11.19 -32.09
C ARG A 29 -11.62 10.14 -32.39
N PRO A 30 -11.30 9.09 -33.18
CA PRO A 30 -12.30 8.07 -33.56
C PRO A 30 -12.99 7.44 -32.34
N TRP A 31 -12.26 7.30 -31.22
CA TRP A 31 -12.78 6.84 -29.94
C TRP A 31 -13.77 7.78 -29.22
N ASN A 32 -14.09 8.94 -29.78
CA ASN A 32 -15.16 9.82 -29.29
C ASN A 32 -16.49 9.57 -30.01
N ASP A 33 -16.50 8.77 -31.07
CA ASP A 33 -17.74 8.38 -31.73
C ASP A 33 -18.66 7.66 -30.72
N PRO A 34 -19.95 8.04 -30.60
CA PRO A 34 -20.90 7.39 -29.70
C PRO A 34 -20.99 5.87 -29.87
N ASP A 35 -20.79 5.37 -31.10
CA ASP A 35 -20.90 3.96 -31.44
C ASP A 35 -19.56 3.21 -31.29
N HIS A 36 -18.45 3.93 -31.10
CA HIS A 36 -17.16 3.31 -30.87
C HIS A 36 -17.12 2.60 -29.50
N PRO A 37 -16.51 1.40 -29.41
CA PRO A 37 -16.34 0.69 -28.15
C PRO A 37 -15.74 1.57 -27.06
N ARG A 38 -16.30 1.46 -25.85
CA ARG A 38 -15.78 2.19 -24.70
C ARG A 38 -14.42 1.64 -24.27
N PRO A 39 -13.52 2.49 -23.75
CA PRO A 39 -12.28 2.00 -23.16
C PRO A 39 -12.53 1.04 -21.99
N ILE A 40 -11.69 0.02 -21.86
CA ILE A 40 -11.73 -0.95 -20.75
C ILE A 40 -10.99 -0.45 -19.50
N THR A 41 -10.14 0.56 -19.65
CA THR A 41 -9.48 1.28 -18.54
C THR A 41 -10.37 2.41 -18.02
N ARG A 42 -10.36 2.62 -16.71
CA ARG A 42 -11.13 3.69 -16.06
C ARG A 42 -10.32 4.98 -15.92
N GLY A 43 -11.00 6.12 -16.03
CA GLY A 43 -10.43 7.44 -15.73
C GLY A 43 -9.70 8.13 -16.88
N ARG A 44 -8.95 9.18 -16.55
CA ARG A 44 -8.17 9.98 -17.51
C ARG A 44 -6.84 9.27 -17.81
N PRO A 45 -6.44 9.13 -19.09
CA PRO A 45 -5.13 8.61 -19.42
C PRO A 45 -4.03 9.51 -18.86
N VAL A 46 -3.03 8.89 -18.24
CA VAL A 46 -1.82 9.53 -17.71
C VAL A 46 -0.63 8.61 -17.97
N SER A 47 0.59 9.12 -17.76
CA SER A 47 1.80 8.28 -17.90
C SER A 47 1.72 7.03 -17.02
N GLY A 48 1.96 5.86 -17.61
CA GLY A 48 1.82 4.55 -16.96
C GLY A 48 0.39 4.08 -16.73
N ARG A 49 -0.63 4.79 -17.24
CA ARG A 49 -2.05 4.41 -17.26
C ARG A 49 -2.66 4.87 -18.60
N PRO A 50 -2.29 4.24 -19.72
CA PRO A 50 -2.84 4.56 -21.02
C PRO A 50 -4.34 4.24 -21.07
N ARG A 51 -5.02 4.82 -22.05
CA ARG A 51 -6.39 4.41 -22.36
C ARG A 51 -6.30 3.14 -23.22
N LEU A 52 -6.98 2.08 -22.79
CA LEU A 52 -7.00 0.81 -23.51
C LEU A 52 -8.41 0.44 -23.94
N TRP A 53 -8.51 -0.31 -25.03
CA TRP A 53 -9.74 -0.88 -25.58
C TRP A 53 -9.59 -2.38 -25.78
N ASP A 54 -10.71 -3.11 -25.83
CA ASP A 54 -10.71 -4.50 -26.29
C ASP A 54 -10.44 -4.54 -27.80
N GLU A 55 -9.42 -5.30 -28.20
CA GLU A 55 -8.97 -5.38 -29.59
C GLU A 55 -10.07 -5.87 -30.53
N ALA A 56 -10.81 -6.90 -30.13
CA ALA A 56 -11.83 -7.51 -30.98
C ALA A 56 -13.00 -6.56 -31.19
N GLN A 57 -13.42 -5.85 -30.14
CA GLN A 57 -14.45 -4.81 -30.27
C GLN A 57 -13.99 -3.66 -31.16
N ALA A 58 -12.78 -3.14 -30.93
CA ALA A 58 -12.24 -2.03 -31.71
C ALA A 58 -12.09 -2.38 -33.19
N ARG A 59 -11.60 -3.58 -33.50
CA ARG A 59 -11.46 -4.07 -34.87
C ARG A 59 -12.80 -4.25 -35.56
N ALA A 60 -13.77 -4.87 -34.88
CA ALA A 60 -15.12 -5.04 -35.43
C ALA A 60 -15.74 -3.68 -35.79
N TYR A 61 -15.62 -2.70 -34.89
CA TYR A 61 -16.08 -1.34 -35.15
C TYR A 61 -15.39 -0.70 -36.36
N ALA A 62 -14.05 -0.77 -36.43
CA ALA A 62 -13.29 -0.20 -37.54
C ALA A 62 -13.63 -0.83 -38.90
N ASN A 63 -14.01 -2.12 -38.91
CA ASN A 63 -14.43 -2.84 -40.10
C ASN A 63 -15.94 -2.69 -40.45
N GLY A 64 -16.74 -2.04 -39.59
CA GLY A 64 -18.21 -2.00 -39.75
C GLY A 64 -18.89 -3.33 -39.47
N GLU A 65 -18.25 -4.22 -38.71
CA GLU A 65 -18.78 -5.51 -38.29
C GLU A 65 -19.55 -5.39 -36.97
N PRO A 66 -20.47 -6.33 -36.67
CA PRO A 66 -21.13 -6.40 -35.37
C PRO A 66 -20.12 -6.50 -34.21
N ILE A 67 -20.20 -5.59 -33.24
CA ILE A 67 -19.29 -5.57 -32.10
C ILE A 67 -19.55 -6.78 -31.19
N PRO A 68 -18.55 -7.66 -30.93
CA PRO A 68 -18.71 -8.79 -30.04
C PRO A 68 -18.93 -8.32 -28.60
N ALA A 69 -19.82 -9.00 -27.87
CA ALA A 69 -20.03 -8.71 -26.45
C ALA A 69 -18.80 -9.09 -25.62
N LEU A 70 -18.52 -8.29 -24.58
CA LEU A 70 -17.52 -8.64 -23.58
C LEU A 70 -18.03 -9.74 -22.65
N PRO A 71 -17.15 -10.62 -22.14
CA PRO A 71 -17.52 -11.58 -21.11
C PRO A 71 -18.12 -10.89 -19.88
N THR A 72 -19.28 -11.37 -19.42
CA THR A 72 -19.96 -10.80 -18.24
C THR A 72 -19.48 -11.42 -16.92
N ARG A 73 -18.96 -12.66 -16.98
CA ARG A 73 -18.43 -13.38 -15.83
C ARG A 73 -16.98 -12.98 -15.58
N ARG A 74 -16.67 -12.71 -14.31
CA ARG A 74 -15.30 -12.50 -13.85
C ARG A 74 -14.52 -13.82 -13.87
N ASP A 75 -13.31 -13.78 -14.40
CA ASP A 75 -12.38 -14.90 -14.46
C ASP A 75 -11.15 -14.62 -13.58
N ASP A 76 -10.53 -15.68 -13.06
CA ASP A 76 -9.34 -15.57 -12.22
C ASP A 76 -8.09 -15.12 -13.01
N ARG A 77 -8.08 -15.33 -14.33
CA ARG A 77 -7.09 -14.82 -15.27
C ARG A 77 -7.43 -13.46 -15.88
N ASP A 78 -8.48 -12.79 -15.39
CA ASP A 78 -8.72 -11.38 -15.73
C ASP A 78 -7.52 -10.54 -15.28
N LEU A 79 -7.00 -9.69 -16.17
CA LEU A 79 -5.94 -8.74 -15.87
C LEU A 79 -6.55 -7.42 -15.40
N LEU A 80 -6.22 -7.06 -14.16
CA LEU A 80 -6.68 -5.86 -13.47
C LEU A 80 -5.65 -4.75 -13.62
N ASP A 81 -6.12 -3.55 -13.94
CA ASP A 81 -5.27 -2.37 -13.80
C ASP A 81 -4.99 -2.07 -12.32
N ARG A 82 -4.10 -1.12 -12.04
CA ARG A 82 -3.72 -0.76 -10.68
C ARG A 82 -4.90 -0.35 -9.79
N GLY A 83 -5.86 0.37 -10.34
CA GLY A 83 -7.03 0.83 -9.60
C GLY A 83 -7.95 -0.34 -9.24
N GLU A 84 -8.19 -1.21 -10.21
CA GLU A 84 -8.99 -2.42 -10.05
C GLU A 84 -8.35 -3.43 -9.10
N ALA A 85 -7.02 -3.59 -9.16
CA ALA A 85 -6.26 -4.42 -8.24
C ALA A 85 -6.33 -3.89 -6.80
N ALA A 86 -6.17 -2.56 -6.62
CA ALA A 86 -6.29 -1.91 -5.32
C ALA A 86 -7.70 -2.08 -4.72
N GLU A 87 -8.75 -1.85 -5.53
CA GLU A 87 -10.15 -2.04 -5.16
C GLU A 87 -10.39 -3.48 -4.69
N LEU A 88 -9.96 -4.47 -5.47
CA LEU A 88 -10.13 -5.88 -5.12
C LEU A 88 -9.39 -6.25 -3.83
N ALA A 89 -8.17 -5.74 -3.65
CA ALA A 89 -7.36 -5.94 -2.45
C ALA A 89 -7.88 -5.20 -1.21
N GLY A 90 -8.86 -4.29 -1.38
CA GLY A 90 -9.43 -3.49 -0.29
C GLY A 90 -8.48 -2.39 0.21
N VAL A 91 -7.69 -1.79 -0.68
CA VAL A 91 -6.79 -0.67 -0.37
C VAL A 91 -6.99 0.46 -1.38
N THR A 92 -6.51 1.67 -1.06
CA THR A 92 -6.54 2.78 -2.02
C THR A 92 -5.47 2.58 -3.11
N PRO A 93 -5.66 3.12 -4.33
CA PRO A 93 -4.64 3.07 -5.40
C PRO A 93 -3.30 3.69 -5.00
N ASP A 94 -3.31 4.69 -4.13
CA ASP A 94 -2.11 5.31 -3.58
C ASP A 94 -1.38 4.38 -2.60
N THR A 95 -2.14 3.67 -1.76
CA THR A 95 -1.61 2.65 -0.86
C THR A 95 -0.98 1.52 -1.65
N TRP A 96 -1.64 1.05 -2.71
CA TRP A 96 -1.09 0.07 -3.64
C TRP A 96 0.23 0.54 -4.24
N SER A 97 0.27 1.77 -4.76
CA SER A 97 1.49 2.36 -5.35
C SER A 97 2.62 2.52 -4.32
N LYS A 98 2.28 2.86 -3.06
CA LYS A 98 3.25 2.90 -1.96
C LYS A 98 3.80 1.51 -1.67
N TYR A 99 2.94 0.51 -1.51
CA TYR A 99 3.35 -0.87 -1.26
C TYR A 99 4.22 -1.44 -2.38
N GLN A 100 3.90 -1.15 -3.63
CA GLN A 100 4.71 -1.57 -4.77
C GLN A 100 6.11 -0.95 -4.71
N ARG A 101 6.24 0.35 -4.39
CA ARG A 101 7.55 0.99 -4.21
C ARG A 101 8.31 0.41 -3.01
N THR A 102 7.64 0.20 -1.89
CA THR A 102 8.24 -0.40 -0.69
C THR A 102 8.73 -1.82 -0.97
N ALA A 103 7.96 -2.64 -1.69
CA ALA A 103 8.37 -3.98 -2.08
C ALA A 103 9.64 -3.97 -2.96
N ARG A 104 9.80 -2.96 -3.83
CA ARG A 104 11.01 -2.79 -4.65
C ARG A 104 12.23 -2.39 -3.84
N THR A 105 12.06 -1.67 -2.73
CA THR A 105 13.19 -1.18 -1.90
C THR A 105 13.52 -2.10 -0.73
N GLN A 106 12.54 -2.83 -0.20
CA GLN A 106 12.69 -3.73 0.96
C GLN A 106 12.82 -5.18 0.50
N ALA A 107 13.88 -5.49 -0.26
CA ALA A 107 14.22 -6.86 -0.66
C ALA A 107 14.61 -7.78 0.53
N ARG A 108 14.56 -7.30 1.78
CA ARG A 108 14.97 -8.01 3.01
C ARG A 108 13.82 -8.59 3.83
N GLU A 109 12.57 -8.22 3.57
CA GLU A 109 11.41 -8.93 4.15
C GLU A 109 10.94 -9.99 3.16
N ASP A 110 10.91 -11.26 3.58
CA ASP A 110 10.64 -12.45 2.75
C ASP A 110 9.28 -12.46 2.01
N THR A 111 8.43 -11.44 2.17
CA THR A 111 7.15 -11.39 1.45
C THR A 111 6.70 -9.96 1.15
N PRO A 112 6.66 -9.54 -0.11
CA PRO A 112 6.26 -8.19 -0.48
C PRO A 112 4.82 -7.87 -0.06
N LEU A 113 4.54 -6.59 0.19
CA LEU A 113 3.21 -6.12 0.63
C LEU A 113 2.16 -6.21 -0.47
N VAL A 114 2.59 -6.15 -1.73
CA VAL A 114 1.79 -6.42 -2.94
C VAL A 114 2.65 -7.24 -3.91
N PRO A 115 2.05 -8.11 -4.73
CA PRO A 115 2.78 -8.90 -5.72
C PRO A 115 3.38 -8.01 -6.83
N PRO A 116 4.46 -8.47 -7.50
CA PRO A 116 4.88 -7.86 -8.76
C PRO A 116 3.74 -7.92 -9.79
N ALA A 117 3.83 -7.10 -10.84
CA ALA A 117 2.89 -7.18 -11.95
C ALA A 117 3.03 -8.53 -12.65
N ASP A 118 1.90 -9.16 -12.98
CA ASP A 118 1.89 -10.41 -13.73
C ASP A 118 2.19 -10.13 -15.21
N GLU A 119 1.69 -9.01 -15.74
CA GLU A 119 1.89 -8.60 -17.14
C GLU A 119 2.07 -7.09 -17.29
N ILE A 120 2.73 -6.69 -18.40
CA ILE A 120 2.80 -5.31 -18.86
C ILE A 120 2.06 -5.23 -20.20
N VAL A 121 0.92 -4.55 -20.22
CA VAL A 121 0.08 -4.38 -21.41
C VAL A 121 0.12 -2.91 -21.82
N CYS A 122 0.58 -2.64 -23.05
CA CYS A 122 0.75 -1.29 -23.59
C CYS A 122 1.52 -0.34 -22.64
N GLY A 123 2.56 -0.86 -21.99
CA GLY A 123 3.39 -0.11 -21.04
C GLY A 123 2.76 0.12 -19.66
N ALA A 124 1.61 -0.48 -19.35
CA ALA A 124 1.00 -0.46 -18.02
C ALA A 124 1.02 -1.82 -17.34
N GLU A 125 1.37 -1.81 -16.05
CA GLU A 125 1.38 -2.98 -15.19
C GLU A 125 -0.05 -3.45 -14.88
N HIS A 126 -0.25 -4.75 -15.01
CA HIS A 126 -1.51 -5.44 -14.73
C HIS A 126 -1.27 -6.67 -13.84
N TRP A 127 -2.30 -7.05 -13.11
CA TRP A 127 -2.27 -8.21 -12.20
C TRP A 127 -3.44 -9.14 -12.49
N TYR A 128 -3.20 -10.45 -12.45
CA TYR A 128 -4.28 -11.40 -12.49
C TYR A 128 -5.18 -11.24 -11.27
N ARG A 129 -6.49 -11.39 -11.47
CA ARG A 129 -7.47 -11.39 -10.40
C ARG A 129 -7.12 -12.43 -9.32
N ALA A 130 -6.66 -13.62 -9.71
CA ALA A 130 -6.20 -14.65 -8.78
C ALA A 130 -5.04 -14.17 -7.89
N THR A 131 -4.01 -13.56 -8.49
CA THR A 131 -2.84 -13.03 -7.78
C THR A 131 -3.26 -12.01 -6.72
N VAL A 132 -4.16 -11.09 -7.08
CA VAL A 132 -4.68 -10.07 -6.15
C VAL A 132 -5.53 -10.69 -5.03
N LYS A 133 -6.39 -11.69 -5.34
CA LYS A 133 -7.16 -12.44 -4.32
C LYS A 133 -6.23 -13.16 -3.34
N GLN A 134 -5.17 -13.79 -3.83
CA GLN A 134 -4.18 -14.47 -3.01
C GLN A 134 -3.47 -13.47 -2.09
N CYS A 135 -2.98 -12.36 -2.63
CA CYS A 135 -2.36 -11.29 -1.85
C CYS A 135 -3.29 -10.80 -0.72
N LYS A 136 -4.58 -10.60 -1.02
CA LYS A 136 -5.58 -10.20 -0.01
C LYS A 136 -5.72 -11.25 1.10
N ARG A 137 -5.78 -12.53 0.76
CA ARG A 137 -5.85 -13.64 1.73
C ARG A 137 -4.61 -13.68 2.61
N GLU A 138 -3.43 -13.59 2.02
CA GLU A 138 -2.15 -13.61 2.75
C GLU A 138 -2.00 -12.40 3.68
N ARG A 139 -2.41 -11.21 3.23
CA ARG A 139 -2.46 -10.00 4.08
C ARG A 139 -3.42 -10.19 5.26
N ALA A 140 -4.62 -10.73 5.02
CA ALA A 140 -5.58 -11.00 6.09
C ALA A 140 -5.06 -12.07 7.08
N ALA A 141 -4.39 -13.11 6.60
CA ALA A 141 -3.75 -14.12 7.44
C ALA A 141 -2.64 -13.51 8.31
N ARG A 142 -1.76 -12.66 7.73
CA ARG A 142 -0.72 -11.93 8.48
C ARG A 142 -1.29 -10.96 9.51
N ALA A 143 -2.46 -10.39 9.26
CA ALA A 143 -3.14 -9.53 10.23
C ALA A 143 -3.72 -10.32 11.42
N LYS A 144 -4.13 -11.58 11.20
CA LYS A 144 -4.62 -12.49 12.24
C LYS A 144 -3.51 -13.18 13.02
N ALA A 145 -2.36 -13.41 12.38
CA ALA A 145 -1.20 -13.96 13.07
C ALA A 145 -0.81 -13.02 14.22
N ALA A 146 -0.60 -13.60 15.42
CA ALA A 146 -0.18 -12.84 16.59
C ALA A 146 1.14 -12.12 16.27
N ARG A 147 1.08 -10.83 15.98
CA ARG A 147 2.26 -9.97 15.98
C ARG A 147 2.67 -9.87 17.42
N GLY A 148 3.94 -10.20 17.71
CA GLY A 148 4.53 -10.15 19.04
C GLY A 148 4.06 -8.90 19.78
N GLY A 149 3.09 -9.11 20.66
CA GLY A 149 2.70 -8.10 21.63
C GLY A 149 3.87 -7.93 22.59
N ARG A 150 3.81 -6.82 23.32
CA ARG A 150 4.59 -6.65 24.54
C ARG A 150 4.54 -7.97 25.34
N PRO A 151 5.69 -8.60 25.68
CA PRO A 151 5.68 -9.91 26.33
C PRO A 151 4.76 -9.90 27.55
N PRO A 152 3.95 -10.96 27.77
CA PRO A 152 3.18 -11.08 28.99
C PRO A 152 4.13 -10.96 30.19
N GLY A 153 3.87 -10.00 31.08
CA GLY A 153 4.72 -9.71 32.24
C GLY A 153 5.67 -8.53 32.09
N SER A 154 5.80 -7.87 30.93
CA SER A 154 6.52 -6.59 30.86
C SER A 154 5.57 -5.42 31.24
N GLY A 155 5.13 -5.42 32.49
CA GLY A 155 4.61 -4.24 33.16
C GLY A 155 5.76 -3.42 33.75
N ASP A 156 5.50 -2.16 34.08
CA ASP A 156 6.43 -1.40 34.92
C ASP A 156 6.52 -2.14 36.28
N ARG A 157 7.74 -2.37 36.81
CA ARG A 157 7.95 -3.07 38.10
C ARG A 157 7.27 -2.36 39.27
N VAL A 158 6.99 -1.07 39.10
CA VAL A 158 6.28 -0.20 40.02
C VAL A 158 5.04 0.32 39.28
N PRO A 159 3.85 0.27 39.87
CA PRO A 159 2.66 0.91 39.31
C PRO A 159 2.95 2.36 38.93
N ARG A 160 2.42 2.83 37.78
CA ARG A 160 2.74 4.15 37.24
C ARG A 160 2.39 5.31 38.19
N THR A 161 1.43 5.10 39.09
CA THR A 161 1.02 6.01 40.17
C THR A 161 2.04 6.11 41.30
N GLU A 162 2.88 5.09 41.49
CA GLU A 162 3.84 4.96 42.59
C GLU A 162 5.27 5.37 42.18
N ILE A 163 5.55 5.50 40.88
CA ILE A 163 6.87 5.90 40.36
C ILE A 163 7.32 7.26 40.94
N GLY A 164 6.43 8.25 40.97
CA GLY A 164 6.76 9.58 41.49
C GLY A 164 7.12 9.58 42.98
N PRO A 165 6.25 9.04 43.86
CA PRO A 165 6.55 8.87 45.28
C PRO A 165 7.83 8.07 45.56
N ALA A 166 8.04 6.95 44.87
CA ALA A 166 9.21 6.08 45.09
C ALA A 166 10.54 6.78 44.68
N ILE A 167 10.52 7.58 43.61
CA ILE A 167 11.68 8.40 43.22
C ILE A 167 11.93 9.49 44.27
N ALA A 168 10.88 10.14 44.79
CA ALA A 168 11.02 11.17 45.80
C ALA A 168 11.65 10.64 47.09
N GLU A 169 11.25 9.45 47.54
CA GLU A 169 11.83 8.79 48.72
C GLU A 169 13.34 8.53 48.55
N LEU A 170 13.76 7.98 47.40
CA LEU A 170 15.17 7.73 47.11
C LEU A 170 15.99 9.01 46.99
N VAL A 171 15.41 10.07 46.42
CA VAL A 171 16.05 11.40 46.33
C VAL A 171 16.22 12.01 47.72
N HIS A 172 15.18 11.97 48.56
CA HIS A 172 15.24 12.50 49.92
C HIS A 172 16.22 11.71 50.80
N ALA A 173 16.28 10.38 50.67
CA ALA A 173 17.24 9.55 51.39
C ALA A 173 18.69 9.89 50.99
N ALA A 174 18.98 10.03 49.69
CA ALA A 174 20.30 10.43 49.21
C ALA A 174 20.69 11.83 49.74
N GLN A 175 19.77 12.78 49.72
CA GLN A 175 20.00 14.13 50.25
C GLN A 175 20.22 14.14 51.76
N ALA A 176 19.46 13.36 52.53
CA ALA A 176 19.60 13.26 53.98
C ALA A 176 20.96 12.66 54.39
N ASN A 177 21.52 11.76 53.58
CA ASN A 177 22.83 11.17 53.78
C ASN A 177 23.99 12.02 53.23
N GLY A 178 23.71 13.20 52.64
CA GLY A 178 24.71 14.06 52.00
C GLY A 178 25.29 13.48 50.70
N GLU A 179 24.62 12.49 50.11
CA GLU A 179 25.03 11.82 48.89
C GLU A 179 24.51 12.53 47.64
N ARG A 180 25.24 12.38 46.53
CA ARG A 180 24.79 12.91 45.23
C ARG A 180 23.70 12.01 44.64
N VAL A 181 22.58 12.62 44.24
CA VAL A 181 21.48 11.91 43.57
C VAL A 181 21.98 11.23 42.28
N ASN A 182 21.87 9.90 42.22
CA ASN A 182 22.27 9.10 41.07
C ASN A 182 21.05 8.57 40.31
N VAL A 183 20.70 9.25 39.21
CA VAL A 183 19.53 8.92 38.37
C VAL A 183 19.60 7.51 37.79
N ALA A 184 20.79 7.04 37.41
CA ALA A 184 20.97 5.71 36.85
C ALA A 184 20.74 4.62 37.90
N GLU A 185 21.11 4.89 39.15
CA GLU A 185 20.85 3.97 40.26
C GLU A 185 19.37 3.93 40.60
N ILE A 186 18.70 5.09 40.70
CA ILE A 186 17.25 5.16 40.90
C ILE A 186 16.48 4.39 39.82
N ALA A 187 16.87 4.53 38.56
CA ALA A 187 16.26 3.80 37.45
C ALA A 187 16.44 2.28 37.56
N ARG A 188 17.64 1.81 37.97
CA ARG A 188 17.91 0.40 38.21
C ARG A 188 17.11 -0.15 39.39
N THR A 189 17.09 0.57 40.51
CA THR A 189 16.39 0.18 41.75
C THR A 189 14.90 0.02 41.51
N LEU A 190 14.28 0.96 40.79
CA LEU A 190 12.83 0.93 40.51
C LEU A 190 12.47 0.11 39.25
N GLY A 191 13.46 -0.32 38.48
CA GLY A 191 13.27 -1.06 37.23
C GLY A 191 12.48 -0.27 36.18
N ILE A 192 12.76 1.03 36.07
CA ILE A 192 12.12 1.95 35.13
C ILE A 192 13.14 2.46 34.09
N ALA A 193 12.65 3.04 33.00
CA ALA A 193 13.53 3.67 32.02
C ALA A 193 14.28 4.87 32.63
N TYR A 194 15.56 5.04 32.26
CA TYR A 194 16.38 6.17 32.70
C TYR A 194 15.71 7.52 32.43
N SER A 195 15.08 7.68 31.25
CA SER A 195 14.37 8.89 30.88
C SER A 195 13.21 9.21 31.83
N THR A 196 12.49 8.19 32.31
CA THR A 196 11.44 8.36 33.32
C THR A 196 12.02 8.80 34.65
N ALA A 197 13.08 8.15 35.14
CA ALA A 197 13.75 8.55 36.37
C ALA A 197 14.26 10.00 36.31
N HIS A 198 14.91 10.37 35.20
CA HIS A 198 15.48 11.71 34.99
C HIS A 198 14.43 12.82 35.06
N ILE A 199 13.30 12.67 34.36
CA ILE A 199 12.21 13.67 34.38
C ILE A 199 11.73 13.94 35.81
N HIS A 200 11.54 12.89 36.61
CA HIS A 200 11.04 13.01 37.97
C HIS A 200 12.10 13.60 38.91
N VAL A 201 13.37 13.19 38.80
CA VAL A 201 14.47 13.76 39.58
C VAL A 201 14.65 15.25 39.27
N THR A 202 14.72 15.64 38.00
CA THR A 202 14.82 17.04 37.58
C THR A 202 13.66 17.89 38.10
N ARG A 203 12.45 17.35 38.11
CA ARG A 203 11.27 18.03 38.67
C ARG A 203 11.37 18.22 40.19
N LEU A 204 12.01 17.30 40.91
CA LEU A 204 12.16 17.34 42.36
C LEU A 204 13.35 18.18 42.82
N THR A 205 14.48 18.14 42.11
CA THR A 205 15.71 18.85 42.46
C THR A 205 15.79 20.25 41.86
N GLY A 206 14.94 20.57 40.88
CA GLY A 206 14.97 21.84 40.16
C GLY A 206 16.18 22.01 39.23
N GLU A 207 17.03 20.99 39.10
CA GLU A 207 18.21 21.03 38.24
C GLU A 207 17.82 20.79 36.77
N SER A 208 17.51 21.87 36.06
CA SER A 208 17.50 21.88 34.61
C SER A 208 18.94 22.10 34.13
N ARG A 209 19.57 21.06 33.58
CA ARG A 209 20.85 21.22 32.89
C ARG A 209 20.92 20.33 31.66
#